data_AF-W2LKK7-F1
#
_entry.id   AF-W2LKK7-F1
#
_cell.length_a   1.000
_cell.length_b   1.000
_cell.length_c   1.000
_cell.angle_alpha   90.00
_cell.angle_beta   90.00
_cell.angle_gamma   90.00
#
_symmetry.space_group_name_H-M   'P 1'
#
loop_
_entity.id
_entity.type
_entity.pdbx_description
1 polymer ?
#
loop_
_entity_poly.entity_id
_entity_poly.type
_entity_poly.pdbx_seq_one_letter_code
_entity_poly.pdbx_strand_id
1 'polypeptide(L)'
;MEFKHEGNALFVDEAYEEAVRSYTHALEKQPQDADALSKRAAAYLKLNKLQEAVADASRASELDPTLHMTHMRHGVAQFELEKYAEAKRAFQRGKDTAPKADEALIKRFQTWIRKCDAELDTDDEELVIPDDPVPMQTSAPSNQGAAVVAPLPMKPMIRHDWYQSNTHVTVSILQKKLAQDDVEVSIEPKKLLVRVKLDGEMAEAYNEALFDEVIPDESAFKVLGSKVELKLKKKSSGMHWDKLEEVVYQSGAQVMTGPAAVFEAKPEQVPRPYASSRDWNQIEKTIGDELEAEKPEGEEAMQKLFRDIYAKADENTRKAMNKSFVRGCSTCCL
;
A
#
# COMPACT_ATOMS: atom_id res chain seq x y z
N MET A 1 33.10 10.48 10.61
CA MET A 1 32.56 9.42 9.74
C MET A 1 32.17 8.18 10.53
N GLU A 2 32.99 7.72 11.48
CA GLU A 2 32.74 6.53 12.31
C GLU A 2 31.33 6.43 12.90
N PHE A 3 30.87 7.44 13.65
CA PHE A 3 29.52 7.46 14.25
C PHE A 3 28.36 7.38 13.24
N LYS A 4 28.56 7.87 12.00
CA LYS A 4 27.54 7.78 10.96
C LYS A 4 27.46 6.37 10.37
N HIS A 5 28.59 5.67 10.23
CA HIS A 5 28.61 4.29 9.78
C HIS A 5 28.02 3.36 10.85
N GLU A 6 28.37 3.58 12.11
CA GLU A 6 27.77 2.90 13.26
C GLU A 6 26.26 3.12 13.30
N GLY A 7 25.78 4.37 13.17
CA GLY A 7 24.36 4.66 13.08
C GLY A 7 23.65 3.96 11.92
N ASN A 8 24.31 3.79 10.77
CA ASN A 8 23.74 3.03 9.65
C ASN A 8 23.64 1.53 9.98
N ALA A 9 24.66 0.95 10.63
CA ALA A 9 24.64 -0.44 11.04
C ALA A 9 23.52 -0.71 12.04
N LEU A 10 23.42 0.13 13.08
CA LEU A 10 22.33 0.07 14.08
C LEU A 10 20.95 0.25 13.44
N PHE A 11 20.84 1.10 12.42
CA PHE A 11 19.58 1.26 11.68
C PHE A 11 19.19 0.00 10.90
N VAL A 12 20.17 -0.70 10.31
CA VAL A 12 19.93 -1.98 9.62
C VAL A 12 19.56 -3.08 10.61
N ASP A 13 20.14 -3.06 11.81
CA ASP A 13 19.80 -3.96 12.91
C ASP A 13 18.48 -3.59 13.63
N GLU A 14 17.73 -2.62 13.08
CA GLU A 14 16.47 -2.09 13.62
C GLU A 14 16.57 -1.48 15.03
N ALA A 15 17.79 -1.22 15.51
CA ALA A 15 18.08 -0.55 16.77
C ALA A 15 17.97 0.98 16.62
N TYR A 16 16.76 1.47 16.38
CA TYR A 16 16.54 2.85 15.93
C TYR A 16 16.90 3.92 16.99
N GLU A 17 16.66 3.69 18.28
CA GLU A 17 17.07 4.62 19.35
C GLU A 17 18.58 4.76 19.45
N GLU A 18 19.31 3.67 19.22
CA GLU A 18 20.76 3.64 19.23
C GLU A 18 21.32 4.30 17.99
N ALA A 19 20.71 4.04 16.83
CA ALA A 19 21.02 4.74 15.60
C ALA A 19 20.85 6.27 15.75
N VAL A 20 19.76 6.73 16.37
CA VAL A 20 19.54 8.16 16.66
C VAL A 20 20.66 8.73 17.53
N ARG A 21 21.10 8.00 18.57
CA ARG A 21 22.21 8.43 19.44
C ARG A 21 23.51 8.56 18.64
N SER A 22 23.86 7.57 17.84
CA SER A 22 25.09 7.60 17.01
C SER A 22 25.03 8.72 15.95
N TYR A 23 23.89 8.93 15.28
CA TYR A 23 23.74 10.07 14.37
C TYR A 23 23.81 11.42 15.10
N THR A 24 23.29 11.51 16.32
CA THR A 24 23.39 12.73 17.13
C THR A 24 24.84 13.04 17.46
N HIS A 25 25.64 12.06 17.86
CA HIS A 25 27.09 12.24 18.05
C HIS A 25 27.80 12.63 16.75
N ALA A 26 27.40 12.08 15.60
CA ALA A 26 27.94 12.52 14.32
C ALA A 26 27.64 14.01 14.07
N LEU A 27 26.43 14.47 14.39
CA LEU A 27 25.99 15.86 14.21
C LEU A 27 26.57 16.83 15.23
N GLU A 28 26.94 16.39 16.44
CA GLU A 28 27.71 17.19 17.40
C GLU A 28 29.09 17.56 16.83
N LYS A 29 29.70 16.65 16.05
CA LYS A 29 30.98 16.90 15.38
C LYS A 29 30.82 17.70 14.10
N GLN A 30 29.75 17.45 13.33
CA GLN A 30 29.47 18.12 12.08
C GLN A 30 27.99 18.54 11.98
N PRO A 31 27.62 19.71 12.54
CA PRO A 31 26.21 20.13 12.66
C PRO A 31 25.50 20.47 11.34
N GLN A 32 26.23 20.47 10.23
CA GLN A 32 25.74 20.79 8.89
C GLN A 32 25.87 19.58 7.93
N ASP A 33 26.07 18.35 8.45
CA ASP A 33 26.02 17.14 7.62
C ASP A 33 24.56 16.81 7.27
N ALA A 34 24.15 17.18 6.05
CA ALA A 34 22.80 16.92 5.52
C ALA A 34 22.46 15.42 5.44
N ASP A 35 23.43 14.55 5.14
CA ASP A 35 23.22 13.09 5.09
C ASP A 35 22.95 12.54 6.49
N ALA A 36 23.71 12.98 7.50
CA ALA A 36 23.50 12.57 8.89
C ALA A 36 22.14 13.04 9.43
N LEU A 37 21.73 14.29 9.16
CA LEU A 37 20.40 14.80 9.50
C LEU A 37 19.30 13.97 8.82
N SER A 38 19.45 13.73 7.52
CA SER A 38 18.49 12.94 6.75
C SER A 38 18.34 11.52 7.32
N LYS A 39 19.44 10.86 7.67
CA LYS A 39 19.44 9.51 8.25
C LYS A 39 18.84 9.48 9.66
N ARG A 40 19.12 10.48 10.48
CA ARG A 40 18.48 10.61 11.80
C ARG A 40 16.97 10.84 11.67
N ALA A 41 16.52 11.64 10.70
CA ALA A 41 15.10 11.78 10.39
C ALA A 41 14.45 10.44 10.01
N ALA A 42 15.16 9.58 9.26
CA ALA A 42 14.67 8.23 8.95
C ALA A 42 14.49 7.36 10.20
N ALA A 43 15.44 7.43 11.13
CA ALA A 43 15.34 6.73 12.41
C ALA A 43 14.19 7.28 13.26
N TYR A 44 13.98 8.60 13.28
CA TYR A 44 12.84 9.21 13.96
C TYR A 44 11.49 8.78 13.39
N LEU A 45 11.36 8.65 12.06
CA LEU A 45 10.16 8.10 11.43
C LEU A 45 9.88 6.67 11.93
N LYS A 46 10.90 5.81 12.00
CA LYS A 46 10.75 4.44 12.53
C LYS A 46 10.34 4.39 14.00
N LEU A 47 10.70 5.42 14.75
CA LEU A 47 10.32 5.61 16.16
C LEU A 47 9.01 6.37 16.35
N ASN A 48 8.30 6.74 15.28
CA ASN A 48 7.10 7.59 15.31
C ASN A 48 7.33 8.95 16.00
N LYS A 49 8.57 9.47 15.97
CA LYS A 49 8.96 10.80 16.47
C LYS A 49 8.86 11.83 15.35
N LEU A 50 7.62 12.11 14.95
CA LEU A 50 7.33 12.78 13.68
C LEU A 50 7.79 14.24 13.65
N GLN A 51 7.65 14.99 14.75
CA GLN A 51 8.09 16.39 14.81
C GLN A 51 9.61 16.53 14.66
N GLU A 52 10.36 15.64 15.31
CA GLU A 52 11.82 15.58 15.20
C GLU A 52 12.26 15.16 13.79
N ALA A 53 11.55 14.21 13.18
CA ALA A 53 11.79 13.82 11.79
C ALA A 53 11.57 14.98 10.81
N VAL A 54 10.49 15.76 10.99
CA VAL A 54 10.22 16.98 10.21
C VAL A 54 11.35 17.98 10.36
N ALA A 55 11.78 18.27 11.59
CA ALA A 55 12.82 19.26 11.86
C ALA A 55 14.15 18.90 11.19
N ASP A 56 14.59 17.65 11.35
CA ASP A 56 15.84 17.16 10.75
C ASP A 56 15.75 17.09 9.22
N ALA A 57 14.63 16.61 8.66
CA ALA A 57 14.45 16.51 7.22
C ALA A 57 14.35 17.88 6.54
N SER A 58 13.68 18.86 7.17
CA SER A 58 13.63 20.25 6.67
C SER A 58 15.02 20.85 6.62
N ARG A 59 15.76 20.78 7.75
CA ARG A 59 17.13 21.30 7.82
C ARG A 59 18.08 20.61 6.85
N ALA A 60 17.95 19.30 6.66
CA ALA A 60 18.74 18.56 5.69
C ALA A 60 18.47 19.05 4.25
N SER A 61 17.20 19.30 3.91
CA SER A 61 16.83 19.79 2.58
C SER A 61 17.25 21.24 2.30
N GLU A 62 17.38 22.07 3.35
CA GLU A 62 17.93 23.42 3.24
C GLU A 62 19.44 23.41 2.99
N LEU A 63 20.14 22.45 3.60
CA LEU A 63 21.59 22.28 3.42
C LEU A 63 21.96 21.64 2.08
N ASP A 64 21.19 20.64 1.66
CA ASP A 64 21.36 19.96 0.37
C ASP A 64 20.00 19.67 -0.29
N PRO A 65 19.52 20.57 -1.17
CA PRO A 65 18.28 20.37 -1.92
C PRO A 65 18.34 19.22 -2.93
N THR A 66 19.53 18.70 -3.25
CA THR A 66 19.71 17.59 -4.19
C THR A 66 19.54 16.24 -3.52
N LEU A 67 19.50 16.18 -2.18
CA LEU A 67 19.27 14.95 -1.45
C LEU A 67 17.78 14.62 -1.42
N HIS A 68 17.25 14.03 -2.50
CA HIS A 68 15.81 13.80 -2.71
C HIS A 68 15.12 13.03 -1.58
N MET A 69 15.86 12.15 -0.89
CA MET A 69 15.36 11.41 0.26
C MET A 69 14.95 12.32 1.43
N THR A 70 15.50 13.54 1.55
CA THR A 70 15.08 14.52 2.57
C THR A 70 13.66 14.99 2.32
N HIS A 71 13.32 15.34 1.08
CA HIS A 71 11.95 15.72 0.70
C HIS A 71 10.96 14.58 0.92
N MET A 72 11.36 13.35 0.59
CA MET A 72 10.54 12.16 0.86
C MET A 72 10.28 11.99 2.35
N ARG A 73 11.33 12.04 3.18
CA ARG A 73 11.23 11.89 4.65
C ARG A 73 10.42 13.01 5.28
N HIS A 74 10.62 14.26 4.85
CA HIS A 74 9.85 15.41 5.31
C HIS A 74 8.36 15.27 4.95
N GLY A 75 8.05 14.89 3.70
CA GLY A 75 6.67 14.70 3.26
C GLY A 75 5.97 13.57 4.01
N VAL A 76 6.64 12.43 4.21
CA VAL A 76 6.09 11.29 4.97
C VAL A 76 5.82 11.68 6.42
N ALA A 77 6.76 12.37 7.08
CA ALA A 77 6.58 12.82 8.46
C ALA A 77 5.40 13.79 8.61
N GLN A 78 5.21 14.71 7.67
CA GLN A 78 4.06 15.63 7.66
C GLN A 78 2.74 14.91 7.35
N PHE A 79 2.77 13.90 6.47
CA PHE A 79 1.60 13.10 6.16
C PHE A 79 1.12 12.32 7.39
N GLU A 80 2.04 11.70 8.13
CA GLU A 80 1.73 11.00 9.38
C GLU A 80 1.30 11.95 10.51
N LEU A 81 1.59 13.25 10.38
CA LEU A 81 1.08 14.31 11.26
C LEU A 81 -0.27 14.90 10.79
N GLU A 82 -0.90 14.31 9.77
CA GLU A 82 -2.16 14.78 9.16
C GLU A 82 -2.06 16.20 8.57
N LYS A 83 -0.83 16.66 8.29
CA LYS A 83 -0.54 17.95 7.67
C LYS A 83 -0.41 17.77 6.16
N TYR A 84 -1.52 17.41 5.52
CA TYR A 84 -1.54 16.95 4.13
C TYR A 84 -1.11 18.02 3.13
N ALA A 85 -1.45 19.29 3.38
CA ALA A 85 -1.02 20.41 2.54
C ALA A 85 0.51 20.62 2.58
N GLU A 86 1.12 20.56 3.77
CA GLU A 86 2.57 20.66 3.94
C GLU A 86 3.29 19.44 3.35
N ALA A 87 2.73 18.24 3.54
CA ALA A 87 3.23 17.00 2.97
C ALA A 87 3.26 17.06 1.44
N LYS A 88 2.15 17.46 0.81
CA LYS A 88 2.03 17.65 -0.64
C LYS A 88 3.10 18.60 -1.17
N ARG A 89 3.29 19.75 -0.52
CA ARG A 89 4.34 20.73 -0.89
C ARG A 89 5.73 20.12 -0.81
N ALA A 90 6.01 19.30 0.19
CA ALA A 90 7.31 18.62 0.33
C ALA A 90 7.58 17.62 -0.79
N PHE A 91 6.58 16.78 -1.11
CA PHE A 91 6.70 15.81 -2.20
C PHE A 91 6.81 16.49 -3.57
N GLN A 92 6.11 17.61 -3.77
CA GLN A 92 6.22 18.41 -4.99
C GLN A 92 7.63 18.97 -5.16
N ARG A 93 8.23 19.56 -4.11
CA ARG A 93 9.63 20.00 -4.14
C ARG A 93 10.58 18.86 -4.49
N GLY A 94 10.41 17.70 -3.87
CA GLY A 94 11.22 16.51 -4.16
C GLY A 94 11.10 16.04 -5.62
N LYS A 95 9.90 16.12 -6.20
CA LYS A 95 9.67 15.81 -7.62
C LYS A 95 10.35 16.81 -8.55
N ASP A 96 10.29 18.10 -8.20
CA ASP A 96 10.82 19.19 -9.02
C ASP A 96 12.37 19.20 -9.00
N THR A 97 12.99 18.75 -7.90
CA THR A 97 14.45 18.59 -7.78
C THR A 97 14.97 17.22 -8.23
N ALA A 98 14.08 16.24 -8.46
CA ALA A 98 14.44 14.90 -8.91
C ALA A 98 15.13 14.92 -10.29
N PRO A 99 16.15 14.06 -10.53
CA PRO A 99 16.74 13.95 -11.85
C PRO A 99 15.69 13.42 -12.82
N LYS A 100 15.49 14.09 -13.96
CA LYS A 100 14.48 13.67 -14.97
C LYS A 100 14.67 12.24 -15.48
N ALA A 101 15.89 11.71 -15.39
CA ALA A 101 16.21 10.34 -15.76
C ALA A 101 15.71 9.29 -14.73
N ASP A 102 15.46 9.69 -13.48
CA ASP A 102 14.96 8.81 -12.43
C ASP A 102 13.42 8.84 -12.38
N GLU A 103 12.81 8.22 -13.39
CA GLU A 103 11.35 8.13 -13.51
C GLU A 103 10.72 7.39 -12.32
N ALA A 104 11.43 6.42 -11.73
CA ALA A 104 10.94 5.67 -10.58
C ALA A 104 10.79 6.56 -9.34
N LEU A 105 11.77 7.42 -9.07
CA LEU A 105 11.70 8.39 -7.98
C LEU A 105 10.59 9.42 -8.21
N ILE A 106 10.47 9.94 -9.44
CA ILE A 106 9.39 10.87 -9.81
C ILE A 106 8.01 10.23 -9.59
N LYS A 107 7.82 8.97 -10.02
CA LYS A 107 6.58 8.22 -9.78
C LYS A 107 6.29 8.03 -8.29
N ARG A 108 7.31 7.76 -7.46
CA ARG A 108 7.12 7.68 -5.99
C ARG A 108 6.60 8.99 -5.42
N PHE A 109 7.17 10.13 -5.81
CA PHE A 109 6.65 11.43 -5.39
C PHE A 109 5.23 11.67 -5.87
N GLN A 110 4.91 11.33 -7.13
CA GLN A 110 3.55 11.45 -7.67
C GLN A 110 2.52 10.61 -6.89
N THR A 111 2.87 9.39 -6.50
CA THR A 111 1.99 8.54 -5.68
C THR A 111 1.68 9.19 -4.34
N TRP A 112 2.70 9.76 -3.67
CA TRP A 112 2.50 10.46 -2.41
C TRP A 112 1.69 11.76 -2.57
N ILE A 113 1.93 12.52 -3.65
CA ILE A 113 1.12 13.71 -3.96
C ILE A 113 -0.36 13.33 -4.12
N ARG A 114 -0.67 12.26 -4.87
CA ARG A 114 -2.05 11.76 -5.02
C ARG A 114 -2.67 11.32 -3.70
N LYS A 115 -1.88 10.72 -2.80
CA LYS A 115 -2.36 10.40 -1.44
C LYS A 115 -2.73 11.67 -0.69
N CYS A 116 -1.86 12.67 -0.67
CA CYS A 116 -2.19 13.96 -0.05
C CYS A 116 -3.40 14.64 -0.67
N ASP A 117 -3.57 14.55 -1.99
CA ASP A 117 -4.75 15.09 -2.69
C ASP A 117 -6.03 14.41 -2.20
N ALA A 118 -6.03 13.08 -2.11
CA ALA A 118 -7.18 12.33 -1.64
C ALA A 118 -7.59 12.70 -0.19
N GLU A 119 -6.63 12.89 0.72
CA GLU A 119 -6.94 13.30 2.10
C GLU A 119 -7.41 14.76 2.19
N LEU A 120 -6.91 15.66 1.33
CA LEU A 120 -7.38 17.05 1.29
C LEU A 120 -8.79 17.16 0.71
N ASP A 121 -9.10 16.37 -0.32
CA ASP A 121 -10.44 16.35 -0.93
C ASP A 121 -11.50 15.83 0.08
N THR A 122 -11.12 14.93 1.01
CA THR A 122 -12.02 14.48 2.07
C THR A 122 -12.28 15.53 3.16
N ASP A 123 -11.31 16.40 3.43
CA ASP A 123 -11.46 17.49 4.41
C ASP A 123 -12.37 18.62 3.87
N ASP A 124 -12.40 18.84 2.54
CA ASP A 124 -13.24 19.87 1.90
C ASP A 124 -14.75 19.54 1.94
N GLU A 125 -15.14 18.27 2.08
CA GLU A 125 -16.56 17.88 2.24
C GLU A 125 -17.12 18.11 3.66
N GLU A 126 -16.28 18.43 4.67
CA GLU A 126 -16.72 18.62 6.06
C GLU A 126 -16.94 20.10 6.46
N LEU A 127 -16.77 21.08 5.56
CA LEU A 127 -16.96 22.50 5.86
C LEU A 127 -17.76 23.27 4.81
N VAL A 128 -19.04 22.92 4.63
CA VAL A 128 -20.03 23.86 4.07
C VAL A 128 -20.85 24.46 5.20
N ILE A 129 -20.29 25.48 5.86
CA ILE A 129 -21.09 26.50 6.53
C ILE A 129 -21.34 27.57 5.46
N PRO A 130 -22.56 27.74 4.92
CA PRO A 130 -22.80 28.81 3.95
C PRO A 130 -22.86 30.15 4.69
N ASP A 131 -21.74 30.87 4.76
CA ASP A 131 -21.71 32.34 4.73
C ASP A 131 -21.89 32.71 3.25
N ASP A 132 -22.93 33.42 2.79
CA ASP A 132 -23.32 34.81 3.05
C ASP A 132 -24.50 35.13 2.06
N PRO A 133 -25.16 36.32 1.99
CA PRO A 133 -25.13 37.50 2.86
C PRO A 133 -26.55 37.97 3.29
N VAL A 134 -26.68 38.68 4.42
CA VAL A 134 -27.92 39.39 4.78
C VAL A 134 -27.78 40.90 4.53
N PRO A 135 -28.50 41.50 3.56
CA PRO A 135 -28.93 42.87 3.66
C PRO A 135 -30.31 42.92 4.34
N MET A 136 -30.42 43.75 5.37
CA MET A 136 -31.69 44.12 6.01
C MET A 136 -32.71 44.59 4.96
N GLN A 137 -33.92 44.01 4.94
CA GLN A 137 -35.16 44.76 5.16
C GLN A 137 -36.40 43.88 5.34
N THR A 138 -37.38 44.51 5.98
CA THR A 138 -38.52 44.02 6.74
C THR A 138 -39.68 43.39 5.95
N SER A 139 -40.48 42.64 6.72
CA SER A 139 -41.94 42.41 6.62
C SER A 139 -42.44 41.08 6.02
N ALA A 140 -43.13 40.32 6.88
CA ALA A 140 -43.93 39.14 6.62
C ALA A 140 -45.27 39.52 5.93
N PRO A 141 -46.23 38.59 5.65
CA PRO A 141 -46.26 37.13 5.82
C PRO A 141 -46.87 36.37 4.61
N SER A 142 -46.95 35.03 4.73
CA SER A 142 -48.10 34.15 4.40
C SER A 142 -47.79 32.86 3.59
N ASN A 143 -47.86 31.74 4.32
CA ASN A 143 -48.63 30.53 4.04
C ASN A 143 -48.68 29.98 2.60
N GLN A 144 -48.07 28.81 2.37
CA GLN A 144 -48.75 27.60 1.89
C GLN A 144 -47.77 26.42 1.81
N GLY A 145 -48.24 25.25 2.24
CA GLY A 145 -47.43 24.07 2.49
C GLY A 145 -46.88 23.41 1.23
N ALA A 146 -45.75 22.73 1.39
CA ALA A 146 -45.28 21.71 0.47
C ALA A 146 -44.56 20.61 1.26
N ALA A 147 -45.02 19.39 0.98
CA ALA A 147 -44.56 18.07 1.36
C ALA A 147 -43.24 17.95 2.14
N VAL A 148 -43.36 17.30 3.31
CA VAL A 148 -42.25 16.65 4.01
C VAL A 148 -41.73 15.52 3.11
N VAL A 149 -40.66 15.77 2.36
CA VAL A 149 -39.88 14.68 1.74
C VAL A 149 -39.06 14.08 2.86
N ALA A 150 -39.41 12.86 3.26
CA ALA A 150 -38.63 12.09 4.21
C ALA A 150 -37.18 11.97 3.70
N PRO A 151 -36.16 12.20 4.55
CA PRO A 151 -34.78 11.96 4.16
C PRO A 151 -34.63 10.50 3.75
N LEU A 152 -34.05 10.27 2.57
CA LEU A 152 -33.72 8.94 2.10
C LEU A 152 -32.85 8.25 3.17
N PRO A 153 -33.14 7.00 3.55
CA PRO A 153 -32.37 6.31 4.57
C PRO A 153 -30.91 6.17 4.08
N MET A 154 -29.99 6.86 4.74
CA MET A 154 -28.56 6.71 4.50
C MET A 154 -28.19 5.25 4.77
N LYS A 155 -27.74 4.55 3.72
CA LYS A 155 -27.35 3.15 3.79
C LYS A 155 -26.22 3.01 4.82
N PRO A 156 -26.34 2.14 5.83
CA PRO A 156 -25.27 1.95 6.81
C PRO A 156 -24.05 1.37 6.09
N MET A 157 -22.98 2.16 5.98
CA MET A 157 -21.75 1.73 5.33
C MET A 157 -20.96 0.85 6.31
N ILE A 158 -21.01 -0.46 6.09
CA ILE A 158 -20.33 -1.43 6.93
C ILE A 158 -18.84 -1.42 6.55
N ARG A 159 -17.97 -1.21 7.55
CA ARG A 159 -16.53 -1.18 7.33
C ARG A 159 -16.02 -2.53 6.83
N HIS A 160 -15.13 -2.48 5.85
CA HIS A 160 -14.46 -3.65 5.31
C HIS A 160 -12.97 -3.38 5.06
N ASP A 161 -12.17 -4.43 5.12
CA ASP A 161 -10.76 -4.46 4.76
C ASP A 161 -10.50 -5.55 3.74
N TRP A 162 -9.42 -5.43 2.96
CA TRP A 162 -9.04 -6.47 2.02
C TRP A 162 -7.53 -6.56 1.87
N TYR A 163 -7.06 -7.75 1.55
CA TYR A 163 -5.67 -8.03 1.20
C TYR A 163 -5.63 -9.13 0.15
N GLN A 164 -4.47 -9.36 -0.46
CA GLN A 164 -4.34 -10.36 -1.51
C GLN A 164 -3.03 -11.12 -1.44
N SER A 165 -3.04 -12.28 -2.05
CA SER A 165 -1.88 -13.07 -2.43
C SER A 165 -1.82 -13.19 -3.96
N ASN A 166 -0.84 -13.92 -4.48
CA ASN A 166 -0.75 -14.20 -5.93
C ASN A 166 -1.94 -15.02 -6.43
N THR A 167 -2.64 -15.75 -5.55
CA THR A 167 -3.67 -16.72 -5.94
C THR A 167 -5.07 -16.38 -5.43
N HIS A 168 -5.17 -15.60 -4.35
CA HIS A 168 -6.45 -15.27 -3.71
C HIS A 168 -6.54 -13.80 -3.35
N VAL A 169 -7.76 -13.27 -3.37
CA VAL A 169 -8.14 -12.00 -2.76
C VAL A 169 -8.97 -12.31 -1.52
N THR A 170 -8.63 -11.72 -0.38
CA THR A 170 -9.38 -11.93 0.87
C THR A 170 -10.04 -10.62 1.28
N VAL A 171 -11.36 -10.63 1.44
CA VAL A 171 -12.19 -9.50 1.86
C VAL A 171 -12.76 -9.79 3.24
N SER A 172 -12.64 -8.86 4.16
CA SER A 172 -13.11 -8.96 5.53
C SER A 172 -14.17 -7.87 5.77
N ILE A 173 -15.40 -8.27 6.10
CA ILE A 173 -16.47 -7.36 6.50
C ILE A 173 -16.53 -7.33 8.03
N LEU A 174 -16.27 -6.17 8.64
CA LEU A 174 -16.10 -6.03 10.09
C LEU A 174 -17.43 -5.69 10.76
N GLN A 175 -18.13 -6.71 11.26
CA GLN A 175 -19.40 -6.55 11.96
C GLN A 175 -19.54 -7.53 13.12
N LYS A 176 -19.91 -7.00 14.30
CA LYS A 176 -20.04 -7.78 15.54
C LYS A 176 -21.43 -8.41 15.67
N LYS A 177 -21.51 -9.53 16.39
CA LYS A 177 -22.75 -10.27 16.71
C LYS A 177 -23.43 -10.88 15.48
N LEU A 178 -22.64 -11.37 14.52
CA LEU A 178 -23.18 -12.09 13.36
C LEU A 178 -23.21 -13.59 13.62
N ALA A 179 -24.34 -14.24 13.33
CA ALA A 179 -24.44 -15.68 13.14
C ALA A 179 -24.34 -16.03 11.65
N GLN A 180 -24.11 -17.32 11.34
CA GLN A 180 -24.02 -17.78 9.95
C GLN A 180 -25.32 -17.54 9.16
N ASP A 181 -26.47 -17.63 9.83
CA ASP A 181 -27.79 -17.41 9.23
C ASP A 181 -28.11 -15.93 8.97
N ASP A 182 -27.30 -15.00 9.50
CA ASP A 182 -27.47 -13.55 9.36
C ASP A 182 -26.69 -12.96 8.16
N VAL A 183 -26.05 -13.81 7.36
CA VAL A 183 -25.14 -13.40 6.28
C VAL A 183 -25.53 -14.08 4.98
N GLU A 184 -25.72 -13.28 3.93
CA GLU A 184 -25.96 -13.74 2.57
C GLU A 184 -24.80 -13.26 1.67
N VAL A 185 -24.14 -14.21 1.00
CA VAL A 185 -23.00 -13.94 0.12
C VAL A 185 -23.31 -14.47 -1.26
N SER A 186 -23.24 -13.61 -2.28
CA SER A 186 -23.27 -13.98 -3.69
C SER A 186 -21.94 -13.61 -4.33
N ILE A 187 -21.24 -14.64 -4.84
CA ILE A 187 -19.95 -14.51 -5.52
C ILE A 187 -20.21 -14.79 -6.99
N GLU A 188 -20.10 -13.78 -7.84
CA GLU A 188 -20.11 -13.89 -9.28
C GLU A 188 -18.68 -13.73 -9.83
N PRO A 189 -18.38 -14.17 -11.06
CA PRO A 189 -17.03 -14.08 -11.61
C PRO A 189 -16.44 -12.68 -11.52
N LYS A 190 -17.24 -11.61 -11.71
CA LYS A 190 -16.74 -10.23 -11.68
C LYS A 190 -17.50 -9.33 -10.70
N LYS A 191 -18.26 -9.90 -9.77
CA LYS A 191 -19.07 -9.12 -8.83
C LYS A 191 -19.16 -9.82 -7.50
N LEU A 192 -19.06 -9.06 -6.42
CA LEU A 192 -19.26 -9.55 -5.07
C LEU A 192 -20.42 -8.80 -4.43
N LEU A 193 -21.39 -9.55 -3.90
CA LEU A 193 -22.49 -9.02 -3.09
C LEU A 193 -22.47 -9.71 -1.73
N VAL A 194 -22.38 -8.91 -0.67
CA VAL A 194 -22.46 -9.36 0.72
C VAL A 194 -23.56 -8.58 1.41
N ARG A 195 -24.51 -9.29 2.01
CA ARG A 195 -25.57 -8.74 2.84
C ARG A 195 -25.47 -9.31 4.23
N VAL A 196 -25.66 -8.46 5.23
CA VAL A 196 -25.64 -8.85 6.64
C VAL A 196 -26.84 -8.26 7.37
N LYS A 197 -27.38 -9.00 8.33
CA LYS A 197 -28.52 -8.55 9.12
C LYS A 197 -28.07 -7.56 10.20
N LEU A 198 -28.63 -6.35 10.15
CA LEU A 198 -28.45 -5.30 11.15
C LEU A 198 -29.82 -4.99 11.78
N ASP A 199 -29.94 -5.14 13.09
CA ASP A 199 -31.15 -4.80 13.87
C ASP A 199 -32.47 -5.38 13.32
N GLY A 200 -32.40 -6.53 12.64
CA GLY A 200 -33.57 -7.22 12.07
C GLY A 200 -33.71 -7.08 10.55
N GLU A 201 -33.04 -6.12 9.92
CA GLU A 201 -33.10 -5.84 8.49
C GLU A 201 -31.82 -6.31 7.76
N MET A 202 -31.95 -6.83 6.54
CA MET A 202 -30.80 -7.20 5.71
C MET A 202 -30.22 -5.95 5.04
N ALA A 203 -29.03 -5.54 5.46
CA ALA A 203 -28.29 -4.43 4.87
C ALA A 203 -27.21 -4.95 3.92
N GLU A 204 -26.97 -4.26 2.81
CA GLU A 204 -25.87 -4.62 1.91
C GLU A 204 -24.55 -4.08 2.48
N ALA A 205 -23.67 -4.99 2.88
CA ALA A 205 -22.35 -4.70 3.41
C ALA A 205 -21.34 -4.36 2.30
N TYR A 206 -21.49 -5.01 1.14
CA TYR A 206 -20.64 -4.81 -0.04
C TYR A 206 -21.44 -5.20 -1.29
N ASN A 207 -21.39 -4.40 -2.36
CA ASN A 207 -22.13 -4.66 -3.60
C ASN A 207 -21.44 -4.00 -4.79
N GLU A 208 -20.26 -4.48 -5.17
CA GLU A 208 -19.44 -3.84 -6.20
C GLU A 208 -18.84 -4.85 -7.17
N ALA A 209 -18.48 -4.37 -8.37
CA ALA A 209 -17.79 -5.14 -9.38
C ALA A 209 -16.31 -5.34 -8.99
N LEU A 210 -15.82 -6.57 -9.09
CA LEU A 210 -14.43 -6.92 -8.79
C LEU A 210 -13.50 -6.45 -9.91
N PHE A 211 -12.27 -6.09 -9.54
CA PHE A 211 -11.24 -5.62 -10.48
C PHE A 211 -10.97 -6.60 -11.63
N ASP A 212 -10.88 -7.90 -11.34
CA ASP A 212 -10.73 -8.96 -12.32
C ASP A 212 -11.56 -10.19 -11.91
N GLU A 213 -11.62 -11.17 -12.79
CA GLU A 213 -12.45 -12.35 -12.58
C GLU A 213 -11.92 -13.26 -11.46
N VAL A 214 -12.85 -13.73 -10.62
CA VAL A 214 -12.65 -14.76 -9.62
C VAL A 214 -13.35 -16.05 -10.04
N ILE A 215 -12.94 -17.18 -9.47
CA ILE A 215 -13.57 -18.49 -9.68
C ILE A 215 -14.55 -18.72 -8.52
N PRO A 216 -15.88 -18.58 -8.71
CA PRO A 216 -16.84 -18.70 -7.63
C PRO A 216 -16.80 -20.06 -6.94
N ASP A 217 -16.63 -21.13 -7.72
CA ASP A 217 -16.61 -22.53 -7.22
C ASP A 217 -15.41 -22.82 -6.31
N GLU A 218 -14.30 -22.10 -6.46
CA GLU A 218 -13.11 -22.21 -5.60
C GLU A 218 -13.05 -21.12 -4.53
N SER A 219 -14.04 -20.23 -4.49
CA SER A 219 -14.14 -19.14 -3.52
C SER A 219 -14.97 -19.59 -2.32
N ALA A 220 -14.55 -19.20 -1.12
CA ALA A 220 -15.21 -19.60 0.11
C ALA A 220 -15.39 -18.40 1.04
N PHE A 221 -16.39 -18.45 1.92
CA PHE A 221 -16.56 -17.47 2.97
C PHE A 221 -16.74 -18.15 4.34
N LYS A 222 -16.40 -17.42 5.40
CA LYS A 222 -16.53 -17.85 6.78
C LYS A 222 -17.09 -16.72 7.61
N VAL A 223 -18.17 -16.99 8.33
CA VAL A 223 -18.74 -16.06 9.30
C VAL A 223 -18.08 -16.29 10.65
N LEU A 224 -17.50 -15.23 11.21
CA LEU A 224 -16.94 -15.17 12.55
C LEU A 224 -17.78 -14.18 13.38
N GLY A 225 -17.84 -14.36 14.70
CA GLY A 225 -18.67 -13.49 15.57
C GLY A 225 -18.29 -11.99 15.54
N SER A 226 -17.13 -11.65 15.00
CA SER A 226 -16.64 -10.27 14.84
C SER A 226 -16.45 -9.81 13.39
N LYS A 227 -16.55 -10.71 12.40
CA LYS A 227 -16.34 -10.40 10.97
C LYS A 227 -16.81 -11.50 10.03
N VAL A 228 -17.09 -11.17 8.77
CA VAL A 228 -17.23 -12.14 7.68
C VAL A 228 -15.95 -12.11 6.86
N GLU A 229 -15.29 -13.25 6.68
CA GLU A 229 -14.07 -13.36 5.89
C GLU A 229 -14.37 -14.13 4.59
N LEU A 230 -14.12 -13.51 3.45
CA LEU A 230 -14.32 -14.06 2.12
C LEU A 230 -12.97 -14.27 1.46
N LYS A 231 -12.69 -15.49 1.03
CA LYS A 231 -11.47 -15.87 0.31
C LYS A 231 -11.83 -16.20 -1.12
N LEU A 232 -11.58 -15.26 -2.02
CA LEU A 232 -11.90 -15.34 -3.43
C LEU A 232 -10.68 -15.85 -4.22
N LYS A 233 -10.88 -16.87 -5.05
CA LYS A 233 -9.83 -17.42 -5.91
C LYS A 233 -9.71 -16.58 -7.18
N LYS A 234 -8.53 -16.06 -7.50
CA LYS A 234 -8.29 -15.32 -8.76
C LYS A 234 -8.31 -16.28 -9.94
N LYS A 235 -8.93 -15.88 -11.05
CA LYS A 235 -8.84 -16.61 -12.33
C LYS A 235 -7.44 -16.47 -12.96
N SER A 236 -6.89 -15.26 -12.93
CA SER A 236 -5.53 -14.93 -13.40
C SER A 236 -4.53 -15.03 -12.25
N SER A 237 -4.04 -16.24 -11.95
CA SER A 237 -3.03 -16.42 -10.90
C SER A 237 -1.72 -15.69 -11.25
N GLY A 238 -1.25 -14.79 -10.38
CA GLY A 238 -0.07 -13.94 -10.61
C GLY A 238 -0.37 -12.47 -10.91
N MET A 239 -1.64 -12.11 -11.19
CA MET A 239 -2.05 -10.71 -11.35
C MET A 239 -2.14 -10.02 -9.99
N HIS A 240 -1.45 -8.89 -9.82
CA HIS A 240 -1.60 -8.02 -8.65
C HIS A 240 -2.78 -7.07 -8.88
N TRP A 241 -3.71 -6.98 -7.93
CA TRP A 241 -4.86 -6.08 -8.00
C TRP A 241 -4.49 -4.76 -7.31
N ASP A 242 -4.46 -3.64 -8.03
CA ASP A 242 -4.19 -2.35 -7.37
C ASP A 242 -5.39 -1.83 -6.57
N LYS A 243 -6.60 -2.30 -6.91
CA LYS A 243 -7.86 -2.02 -6.22
C LYS A 243 -8.73 -3.28 -6.19
N LEU A 244 -9.64 -3.38 -5.22
CA LEU A 244 -10.61 -4.49 -5.15
C LEU A 244 -11.70 -4.36 -6.22
N GLU A 245 -12.06 -3.11 -6.53
CA GLU A 245 -13.18 -2.76 -7.40
C GLU A 245 -12.72 -2.36 -8.81
N GLU A 246 -13.54 -2.65 -9.80
CA GLU A 246 -13.36 -2.14 -11.16
C GLU A 246 -13.74 -0.65 -11.23
N VAL A 247 -12.79 0.20 -11.63
CA VAL A 247 -13.07 1.61 -11.88
C VAL A 247 -13.75 1.74 -13.25
N VAL A 248 -15.08 1.74 -13.26
CA VAL A 248 -15.85 2.10 -14.45
C VAL A 248 -15.84 3.62 -14.59
N TYR A 249 -15.10 4.15 -15.56
CA TYR A 249 -15.34 5.52 -16.02
C TYR A 249 -16.76 5.56 -16.59
N GLN A 250 -17.68 6.23 -15.90
CA GLN A 250 -18.98 6.56 -16.47
C GLN A 250 -18.76 7.61 -17.57
N SER A 251 -18.32 7.17 -18.76
CA SER A 251 -18.34 7.99 -19.97
C SER A 251 -19.78 8.07 -20.47
N GLY A 252 -20.61 8.81 -19.74
CA GLY A 252 -21.91 9.28 -20.18
C GLY A 252 -21.78 10.56 -21.00
N ALA A 253 -21.07 10.50 -22.14
CA ALA A 253 -21.11 11.57 -23.14
C ALA A 253 -21.23 10.92 -24.52
N GLN A 254 -22.46 10.96 -25.07
CA GLN A 254 -22.74 10.59 -26.45
C GLN A 254 -21.85 11.40 -27.40
N VAL A 255 -20.99 10.71 -28.14
CA VAL A 255 -20.28 11.27 -29.27
C VAL A 255 -21.30 11.48 -30.39
N MET A 256 -21.70 12.73 -30.63
CA MET A 256 -22.45 13.08 -31.83
C MET A 256 -21.55 12.86 -33.04
N THR A 257 -22.01 11.99 -33.94
CA THR A 257 -21.41 11.73 -35.25
C THR A 257 -21.65 12.94 -36.17
N GLY A 258 -20.59 13.59 -36.63
CA GLY A 258 -20.56 14.47 -37.79
C GLY A 258 -19.72 13.84 -38.92
N PRO A 259 -20.00 14.13 -40.20
CA PRO A 259 -19.76 13.19 -41.29
C PRO A 259 -18.34 13.23 -41.87
N ALA A 260 -17.91 12.03 -42.27
CA ALA A 260 -16.89 11.64 -43.25
C ALA A 260 -16.02 12.75 -43.89
N ALA A 261 -14.71 12.70 -43.59
CA ALA A 261 -13.68 13.17 -44.51
C ALA A 261 -12.43 12.28 -44.41
N VAL A 262 -12.25 11.47 -45.45
CA VAL A 262 -11.00 11.03 -46.08
C VAL A 262 -9.95 10.33 -45.22
N PHE A 263 -9.79 9.03 -45.52
CA PHE A 263 -8.61 8.23 -45.20
C PHE A 263 -7.33 8.92 -45.72
N GLU A 264 -6.44 9.32 -44.81
CA GLU A 264 -5.02 9.50 -45.12
C GLU A 264 -4.20 8.41 -44.42
N ALA A 265 -3.27 7.87 -45.19
CA ALA A 265 -2.50 6.68 -44.89
C ALA A 265 -1.55 6.86 -43.70
N LYS A 266 -1.39 5.76 -42.96
CA LYS A 266 -0.42 5.51 -41.89
C LYS A 266 0.98 6.06 -42.24
N PRO A 267 1.60 6.93 -41.42
CA PRO A 267 3.03 7.15 -41.52
C PRO A 267 3.76 5.95 -40.90
N GLU A 268 4.64 5.41 -41.73
CA GLU A 268 5.57 4.33 -41.50
C GLU A 268 6.45 4.61 -40.27
N GLN A 269 6.57 3.60 -39.39
CA GLN A 269 7.37 3.70 -38.17
C GLN A 269 8.85 3.82 -38.54
N VAL A 270 9.52 4.88 -38.09
CA VAL A 270 10.99 4.95 -38.07
C VAL A 270 11.55 3.88 -37.13
N PRO A 271 12.56 3.10 -37.52
CA PRO A 271 13.10 2.03 -36.69
C PRO A 271 13.83 2.61 -35.48
N ARG A 272 13.50 2.09 -34.29
CA ARG A 272 14.18 2.44 -33.03
C ARG A 272 15.60 1.87 -33.06
N PRO A 273 16.67 2.64 -32.76
CA PRO A 273 18.05 2.18 -32.95
C PRO A 273 18.52 1.04 -32.01
N TYR A 274 17.71 0.62 -31.05
CA TYR A 274 18.03 -0.49 -30.14
C TYR A 274 16.77 -1.27 -29.78
N ALA A 275 16.29 -2.11 -30.71
CA ALA A 275 15.44 -3.24 -30.34
C ALA A 275 16.38 -4.41 -30.03
N SER A 276 16.63 -4.69 -28.75
CA SER A 276 17.32 -5.92 -28.39
C SER A 276 16.44 -7.09 -28.82
N SER A 277 16.92 -7.88 -29.79
CA SER A 277 16.35 -9.17 -30.21
C SER A 277 16.56 -10.23 -29.12
N ARG A 278 16.06 -9.96 -27.91
CA ARG A 278 16.02 -10.92 -26.82
C ARG A 278 14.59 -11.37 -26.66
N ASP A 279 14.36 -12.61 -27.05
CA ASP A 279 13.07 -13.28 -26.93
C ASP A 279 12.87 -13.65 -25.46
N TRP A 280 12.17 -12.79 -24.72
CA TRP A 280 12.00 -12.91 -23.27
C TRP A 280 11.31 -14.21 -22.85
N ASN A 281 10.45 -14.76 -23.71
CA ASN A 281 9.81 -16.06 -23.49
C ASN A 281 10.82 -17.22 -23.46
N GLN A 282 11.91 -17.09 -24.21
CA GLN A 282 12.97 -18.09 -24.24
C GLN A 282 13.86 -17.96 -23.01
N ILE A 283 14.11 -16.73 -22.53
CA ILE A 283 14.86 -16.45 -21.30
C ILE A 283 14.11 -16.95 -20.06
N GLU A 284 12.79 -16.72 -19.95
CA GLU A 284 12.00 -17.24 -18.84
C GLU A 284 11.97 -18.77 -18.80
N LYS A 285 11.90 -19.40 -19.98
CA LYS A 285 11.99 -20.86 -20.08
C LYS A 285 13.37 -21.38 -19.70
N THR A 286 14.44 -20.73 -20.14
CA THR A 286 15.81 -21.10 -19.77
C THR A 286 16.08 -20.89 -18.27
N ILE A 287 15.57 -19.81 -17.67
CA ILE A 287 15.68 -19.56 -16.23
C ILE A 287 14.84 -20.57 -15.44
N GLY A 288 13.64 -20.92 -15.90
CA GLY A 288 12.82 -21.97 -15.27
C GLY A 288 13.51 -23.34 -15.31
N ASP A 289 14.06 -23.71 -16.46
CA ASP A 289 14.79 -24.97 -16.66
C ASP A 289 16.13 -24.97 -15.87
N GLU A 290 16.85 -23.83 -15.78
CA GLU A 290 18.05 -23.68 -14.93
C GLU A 290 17.72 -23.73 -13.44
N LEU A 291 16.61 -23.12 -13.00
CA LEU A 291 16.19 -23.12 -11.58
C LEU A 291 15.69 -24.51 -11.13
N GLU A 292 15.15 -25.31 -12.05
CA GLU A 292 14.82 -26.73 -11.81
C GLU A 292 16.06 -27.64 -11.90
N ALA A 293 17.06 -27.30 -12.72
CA ALA A 293 18.33 -28.02 -12.82
C ALA A 293 19.36 -27.68 -11.71
N GLU A 294 19.31 -26.49 -11.12
CA GLU A 294 20.15 -26.06 -9.98
C GLU A 294 19.66 -26.60 -8.62
N LYS A 295 18.51 -27.29 -8.57
CA LYS A 295 18.00 -27.99 -7.36
C LYS A 295 18.66 -29.37 -7.11
N PRO A 296 20.00 -29.45 -7.11
CA PRO A 296 20.65 -30.30 -6.10
C PRO A 296 21.83 -29.66 -5.37
N GLU A 297 22.44 -28.57 -5.86
CA GLU A 297 23.72 -28.08 -5.29
C GLU A 297 23.56 -27.31 -3.98
N GLY A 298 22.47 -26.54 -3.83
CA GLY A 298 22.22 -25.73 -2.63
C GLY A 298 21.89 -26.59 -1.40
N GLU A 299 21.04 -27.61 -1.57
CA GLU A 299 20.67 -28.51 -0.48
C GLU A 299 21.83 -29.45 -0.10
N GLU A 300 22.62 -29.92 -1.07
CA GLU A 300 23.80 -30.76 -0.79
C GLU A 300 24.93 -29.97 -0.12
N ALA A 301 25.17 -28.72 -0.56
CA ALA A 301 26.12 -27.81 0.10
C ALA A 301 25.66 -27.47 1.53
N MET A 302 24.36 -27.30 1.74
CA MET A 302 23.80 -27.05 3.07
C MET A 302 23.90 -28.29 3.96
N GLN A 303 23.59 -29.49 3.44
CA GLN A 303 23.76 -30.75 4.17
C GLN A 303 25.23 -31.03 4.51
N LYS A 304 26.16 -30.72 3.60
CA LYS A 304 27.60 -30.82 3.86
C LYS A 304 28.05 -29.85 4.94
N LEU A 305 27.57 -28.60 4.91
CA LEU A 305 27.83 -27.61 5.96
C LEU A 305 27.33 -28.08 7.32
N PHE A 306 26.11 -28.64 7.39
CA PHE A 306 25.57 -29.20 8.63
C PHE A 306 26.41 -30.38 9.14
N ARG A 307 26.91 -31.24 8.25
CA ARG A 307 27.77 -32.38 8.61
C ARG A 307 29.12 -31.91 9.16
N ASP A 308 29.70 -30.87 8.58
CA ASP A 308 30.97 -30.29 9.02
C ASP A 308 30.83 -29.56 10.36
N ILE A 309 29.73 -28.84 10.58
CA ILE A 309 29.42 -28.20 11.87
C ILE A 309 29.24 -29.27 12.95
N TYR A 310 28.51 -30.36 12.66
CA TYR A 310 28.32 -31.46 13.61
C TYR A 310 29.64 -32.19 13.92
N ALA A 311 30.51 -32.38 12.93
CA ALA A 311 31.81 -33.02 13.12
C ALA A 311 32.77 -32.19 13.98
N LYS A 312 32.70 -30.86 13.87
CA LYS A 312 33.56 -29.91 14.62
C LYS A 312 32.97 -29.46 15.96
N ALA A 313 31.69 -29.74 16.22
CA ALA A 313 31.05 -29.43 17.50
C ALA A 313 31.57 -30.33 18.63
N ASP A 314 31.76 -29.73 19.80
CA ASP A 314 32.12 -30.43 21.04
C ASP A 314 30.99 -31.36 21.52
N GLU A 315 31.34 -32.39 22.29
CA GLU A 315 30.42 -33.45 22.75
C GLU A 315 29.15 -32.90 23.44
N ASN A 316 29.28 -31.76 24.14
CA ASN A 316 28.17 -31.11 24.83
C ASN A 316 27.21 -30.41 23.86
N THR A 317 27.74 -29.71 22.85
CA THR A 317 26.95 -29.09 21.76
C THR A 317 26.25 -30.16 20.92
N ARG A 318 26.94 -31.27 20.62
CA ARG A 318 26.38 -32.41 19.89
C ARG A 318 25.20 -33.05 20.62
N LYS A 319 25.32 -33.18 21.95
CA LYS A 319 24.28 -33.71 22.84
C LYS A 319 23.09 -32.75 22.98
N ALA A 320 23.33 -31.43 22.99
CA ALA A 320 22.27 -30.42 22.98
C ALA A 320 21.48 -30.43 21.67
N MET A 321 22.16 -30.54 20.52
CA MET A 321 21.52 -30.65 19.21
C MET A 321 20.64 -31.91 19.10
N ASN A 322 21.14 -33.07 19.53
CA ASN A 322 20.36 -34.30 19.54
C ASN A 322 19.16 -34.23 20.50
N LYS A 323 19.29 -33.51 21.63
CA LYS A 323 18.20 -33.34 22.61
C LYS A 323 17.07 -32.45 22.09
N SER A 324 17.38 -31.40 21.31
CA SER A 324 16.37 -30.57 20.65
C SER A 324 15.65 -31.32 19.53
N PHE A 325 16.37 -32.17 18.78
CA PHE A 325 15.77 -32.98 17.72
C PHE A 325 14.76 -34.02 18.25
N VAL A 326 15.08 -34.69 19.36
CA VAL A 326 14.17 -35.66 20.00
C VAL A 326 12.94 -34.98 20.59
N ARG A 327 13.08 -33.81 21.24
CA ARG A 327 11.93 -33.07 21.79
C ARG A 327 11.02 -32.48 20.72
N GLY A 328 11.56 -32.11 19.56
CA GLY A 328 10.78 -31.59 18.43
C GLY A 328 9.95 -32.65 17.69
N CYS A 329 10.37 -33.92 17.75
CA CYS A 329 9.65 -35.03 17.09
C CYS A 329 8.65 -35.73 18.03
N SER A 330 8.84 -35.66 19.35
CA SER A 330 7.95 -36.31 20.33
C SER A 330 6.73 -35.50 20.77
N THR A 331 6.52 -34.26 20.28
CA THR A 331 5.33 -33.45 20.61
C THR A 331 4.34 -33.29 19.45
N CYS A 332 4.42 -34.15 18.43
CA CYS A 332 3.44 -34.18 17.33
C CYS A 332 2.59 -35.45 17.25
N CYS A 333 2.70 -36.37 18.21
CA CYS A 333 1.81 -37.53 18.32
C CYS A 333 1.59 -37.88 19.79
N LEU A 334 0.55 -37.29 20.41
CA LEU A 334 -0.46 -37.94 21.27
C LEU A 334 -1.40 -36.89 21.86
#